data_AF-A0A4S2G4G1-F1
#
_entry.id   AF-A0A4S2G4G1-F1
#
_cell.length_a   1.000
_cell.length_b   1.000
_cell.length_c   1.000
_cell.angle_alpha   90.00
_cell.angle_beta   90.00
_cell.angle_gamma   90.00
#
_symmetry.space_group_name_H-M   'P 1'
#
loop_
_entity.id
_entity.type
_entity.pdbx_description
1 polymer ?
#
loop_
_entity_poly.entity_id
_entity_poly.type
_entity_poly.pdbx_seq_one_letter_code
_entity_poly.pdbx_strand_id
1 'polypeptide(L)' 'MMDKQALLQYWAGELIAVKMELEKIAFLLQSGVKHTREIEQHLNNMLDRKKHLEMLIEEVRKQK' A
#
# COMPACT_ATOMS: atom_id res chain seq x y z
N MET A 1 -20.34 -11.84 -7.42
CA MET A 1 -19.43 -10.77 -7.87
C MET A 1 -19.54 -9.66 -6.82
N MET A 2 -18.43 -9.19 -6.23
CA MET A 2 -18.49 -8.08 -5.27
C MET A 2 -19.06 -6.84 -5.96
N ASP A 3 -19.90 -6.10 -5.26
CA ASP A 3 -20.38 -4.80 -5.72
C ASP A 3 -19.19 -3.84 -5.96
N LYS A 4 -19.28 -3.00 -6.99
CA LYS A 4 -18.21 -2.08 -7.40
C LYS A 4 -17.79 -1.15 -6.25
N GLN A 5 -18.77 -0.65 -5.49
CA GLN A 5 -18.51 0.23 -4.36
C GLN A 5 -17.84 -0.55 -3.22
N ALA A 6 -18.27 -1.78 -2.96
CA ALA A 6 -17.64 -2.65 -1.97
C ALA A 6 -16.17 -2.97 -2.32
N LEU A 7 -15.88 -3.22 -3.61
CA LEU A 7 -14.52 -3.49 -4.08
C LEU A 7 -13.62 -2.24 -3.95
N LEU A 8 -14.14 -1.06 -4.32
CA LEU A 8 -13.43 0.21 -4.14
C LEU A 8 -13.15 0.51 -2.67
N GLN A 9 -14.11 0.27 -1.78
CA GLN A 9 -13.92 0.46 -0.34
C GLN A 9 -12.88 -0.51 0.22
N TYR A 10 -12.93 -1.77 -0.18
CA TYR A 10 -11.95 -2.78 0.23
C TYR A 10 -10.54 -2.37 -0.18
N TRP A 11 -10.30 -2.04 -1.45
CA TRP A 11 -8.98 -1.63 -1.92
C TRP A 11 -8.53 -0.30 -1.34
N ALA A 12 -9.44 0.64 -1.07
CA ALA A 12 -9.11 1.87 -0.37
C ALA A 12 -8.62 1.59 1.06
N GLY A 13 -9.26 0.66 1.78
CA GLY A 13 -8.81 0.20 3.09
C GLY A 13 -7.42 -0.45 3.05
N GLU A 14 -7.20 -1.34 2.09
CA GLU A 14 -5.89 -1.95 1.84
C GLU A 14 -4.80 -0.91 1.55
N LEU A 15 -5.13 0.12 0.75
CA LEU A 15 -4.21 1.20 0.43
C LEU A 15 -3.84 2.02 1.68
N ILE A 16 -4.80 2.27 2.58
CA ILE A 16 -4.53 2.93 3.86
C ILE A 16 -3.58 2.09 4.70
N ALA A 17 -3.82 0.79 4.82
CA ALA A 17 -2.96 -0.11 5.59
C ALA A 17 -1.52 -0.15 5.05
N VAL A 18 -1.35 -0.20 3.73
CA VAL A 18 -0.01 -0.14 3.09
C VAL A 18 0.69 1.19 3.38
N LYS A 19 -0.03 2.31 3.33
CA LYS A 19 0.54 3.64 3.65
C LYS A 19 1.00 3.72 5.11
N MET A 20 0.23 3.17 6.05
CA MET A 20 0.63 3.10 7.46
C MET A 20 1.87 2.23 7.67
N GLU A 21 1.98 1.09 6.97
CA GLU A 21 3.18 0.25 7.09
C GLU A 21 4.43 0.95 6.52
N LEU A 22 4.29 1.72 5.42
CA LEU A 22 5.37 2.56 4.90
C LEU A 22 5.79 3.64 5.91
N GLU A 23 4.84 4.29 6.58
CA GLU A 23 5.12 5.28 7.63
C GLU A 23 5.87 4.66 8.81
N LYS A 24 5.49 3.45 9.21
CA LYS A 24 6.19 2.68 10.26
C LYS A 24 7.62 2.34 9.85
N ILE A 25 7.86 1.91 8.62
CA ILE A 25 9.23 1.66 8.11
C ILE A 25 10.04 2.95 8.15
N ALA A 26 9.47 4.06 7.67
CA ALA A 26 10.12 5.37 7.69
C ALA A 26 10.47 5.81 9.12
N PHE A 27 9.54 5.64 10.06
CA PHE A 27 9.74 5.95 11.47
C PHE A 27 10.89 5.13 12.09
N LEU A 28 10.95 3.83 11.83
CA LEU A 28 12.02 2.97 12.34
C LEU A 28 13.39 3.42 11.82
N LEU A 29 13.50 3.70 10.51
CA LEU A 29 14.74 4.17 9.90
C LEU A 29 15.19 5.54 10.46
N GLN A 30 14.24 6.47 10.64
CA GLN A 30 14.52 7.78 11.26
C GLN A 30 14.93 7.66 12.74
N SER A 31 14.44 6.64 13.44
CA SER A 31 14.78 6.35 14.83
C SER A 31 16.16 5.67 14.98
N GLY A 32 16.90 5.48 13.90
CA GLY A 32 18.23 4.88 13.92
C GLY A 32 18.26 3.35 13.86
N VAL A 33 17.12 2.70 13.57
CA VAL A 33 17.11 1.27 13.27
C VAL A 33 17.95 1.02 12.03
N LYS A 34 18.92 0.11 12.14
CA LYS A 34 19.83 -0.21 11.05
C LYS A 34 19.03 -0.66 9.82
N HIS A 35 19.33 -0.07 8.67
CA HIS A 35 18.77 -0.51 7.40
C HIS A 35 19.29 -1.93 7.08
N THR A 36 18.40 -2.91 7.16
CA THR A 36 18.70 -4.31 6.83
C THR A 36 18.08 -4.67 5.49
N ARG A 37 18.58 -5.76 4.88
CA ARG A 37 18.01 -6.32 3.65
C ARG A 37 16.53 -6.69 3.80
N GLU A 38 16.11 -7.13 4.98
CA GLU A 38 14.71 -7.44 5.28
C GLU A 38 13.83 -6.20 5.26
N ILE A 39 14.31 -5.09 5.86
CA ILE A 39 13.60 -3.80 5.84
C ILE A 39 13.53 -3.27 4.41
N GLU A 40 14.60 -3.37 3.63
CA GLU A 40 14.64 -2.97 2.22
C GLU A 40 13.65 -3.78 1.38
N GLN A 41 13.62 -5.10 1.54
CA GLN A 41 12.69 -5.97 0.84
C GLN A 41 11.24 -5.66 1.22
N HIS A 42 10.97 -5.46 2.52
CA HIS A 42 9.63 -5.08 3.00
C HIS A 42 9.18 -3.73 2.45
N LEU A 43 10.08 -2.73 2.44
CA LEU A 43 9.83 -1.42 1.84
C LEU A 43 9.46 -1.55 0.36
N ASN A 44 10.26 -2.27 -0.43
CA ASN A 44 10.02 -2.47 -1.85
C ASN A 44 8.67 -3.17 -2.11
N ASN A 45 8.36 -4.22 -1.34
CA ASN A 45 7.08 -4.91 -1.44
C ASN A 45 5.88 -3.98 -1.14
N MET A 46 6.00 -3.11 -0.14
CA MET A 46 4.94 -2.15 0.20
C MET A 46 4.78 -1.07 -0.87
N LEU A 47 5.88 -0.58 -1.45
CA LEU A 47 5.84 0.38 -2.56
C LEU A 47 5.17 -0.22 -3.81
N ASP A 48 5.50 -1.45 -4.16
CA ASP A 48 4.89 -2.15 -5.30
C ASP A 48 3.39 -2.39 -5.06
N ARG A 49 3.02 -2.85 -3.86
CA ARG A 49 1.60 -3.06 -3.49
C ARG A 49 0.81 -1.76 -3.51
N LYS A 50 1.40 -0.65 -3.02
CA LYS A 50 0.78 0.68 -3.09
C LYS A 50 0.48 1.06 -4.54
N LYS A 51 1.48 0.96 -5.42
CA LYS A 51 1.34 1.30 -6.85
C LYS A 51 0.26 0.45 -7.52
N HIS A 52 0.23 -0.84 -7.22
CA HIS A 52 -0.77 -1.76 -7.77
C HIS A 52 -2.20 -1.41 -7.32
N LEU A 53 -2.40 -1.14 -6.02
CA LEU A 53 -3.71 -0.75 -5.49
C LEU A 53 -4.19 0.59 -6.07
N GLU A 54 -3.30 1.58 -6.19
CA GLU A 54 -3.62 2.87 -6.81
C GLU A 54 -4.06 2.71 -8.27
N MET A 55 -3.41 1.82 -9.02
CA MET A 55 -3.80 1.49 -10.40
C MET A 55 -5.18 0.82 -10.47
N LEU A 56 -5.43 -0.21 -9.65
CA LEU A 56 -6.71 -0.94 -9.64
C LEU A 56 -7.90 -0.04 -9.26
N ILE A 57 -7.73 0.82 -8.26
CA ILE A 57 -8.74 1.79 -7.85
C ILE A 57 -9.07 2.74 -9.00
N GLU A 58 -8.03 3.23 -9.70
CA GLU A 58 -8.20 4.15 -10.82
C GLU A 58 -8.88 3.49 -12.03
N GLU A 59 -8.54 2.24 -12.33
CA GLU A 59 -9.19 1.45 -13.39
C GLU A 59 -10.69 1.29 -13.12
N VAL A 60 -11.06 0.91 -11.89
CA VAL A 60 -12.48 0.73 -11.53
C VAL A 60 -13.25 2.04 -11.50
N ARG A 61 -12.61 3.15 -11.10
CA ARG A 61 -13.22 4.49 -11.17
C ARG A 61 -13.54 4.92 -12.60
N LYS A 62 -12.72 4.50 -13.57
CA LYS A 62 -12.90 4.81 -15.00
C LYS A 62 -13.95 3.95 -15.71
N GLN A 63 -14.27 2.79 -15.15
CA GLN A 63 -15.36 1.95 -15.68
C GLN A 63 -16.69 2.71 -15.46
N LYS A 64 -17.41 2.99 -16.55
CA LYS A 64 -18.73 3.64 -16.51
C LYS A 64 -19.80 2.69 -15.99
#